data_AF-A0AAQ2VYW5-F1
#
_entry.id   AF-A0AAQ2VYW5-F1
#
_cell.length_a   1.000
_cell.length_b   1.000
_cell.length_c   1.000
_cell.angle_alpha   90.00
_cell.angle_beta   90.00
_cell.angle_gamma   90.00
#
_symmetry.space_group_name_H-M   'P 1'
#
loop_
_entity.id
_entity.type
_entity.pdbx_description
1 polymer ?
#
loop_
_entity_poly.entity_id
_entity_poly.type
_entity_poly.pdbx_seq_one_letter_code
_entity_poly.pdbx_strand_id
1 'polypeptide(L)'
;MKSVKGLLFIIASFILTLLTWMNTSPQFMIPGLALTSLSLTFILATRLPLLESWFHSLEKVYTVHKFTAFLSIILLIFHNFSMGGL
;
A
#
# COMPACT_ATOMS: atom_id res chain seq x y z
N MET A 1 -11.50 20.22 2.80
CA MET A 1 -12.28 18.99 2.48
C MET A 1 -11.42 17.77 2.78
N LYS A 2 -12.03 16.66 3.24
CA LYS A 2 -11.29 15.48 3.73
C LYS A 2 -10.54 14.80 2.57
N SER A 3 -9.43 14.14 2.88
CA SER A 3 -8.47 13.47 1.95
C SER A 3 -9.04 12.23 1.23
N VAL A 4 -10.34 12.24 0.91
CA VAL A 4 -11.14 11.06 0.56
C VAL A 4 -10.62 10.37 -0.68
N LYS A 5 -10.28 11.12 -1.74
CA LYS A 5 -9.76 10.55 -3.00
C LYS A 5 -8.46 9.77 -2.78
N GLY A 6 -7.52 10.37 -2.05
CA GLY A 6 -6.26 9.73 -1.72
C GLY A 6 -6.46 8.47 -0.88
N LEU A 7 -7.31 8.53 0.15
CA LEU A 7 -7.59 7.37 0.98
C LEU A 7 -8.31 6.25 0.20
N LEU A 8 -9.27 6.60 -0.66
CA LEU A 8 -9.95 5.66 -1.54
C LEU A 8 -8.98 4.97 -2.49
N PHE A 9 -8.01 5.70 -3.05
CA PHE A 9 -6.96 5.12 -3.88
C PHE A 9 -6.19 4.03 -3.12
N ILE A 10 -5.72 4.32 -1.90
CA ILE A 10 -5.00 3.36 -1.05
C ILE A 10 -5.87 2.13 -0.75
N ILE A 11 -7.10 2.35 -0.26
CA ILE A 11 -8.01 1.26 0.12
C ILE A 11 -8.38 0.39 -1.09
N ALA A 12 -8.68 1.02 -2.24
CA ALA A 12 -9.02 0.30 -3.46
C ALA A 12 -7.86 -0.57 -3.95
N SER A 13 -6.62 -0.08 -3.89
CA SER A 13 -5.44 -0.88 -4.22
C SER A 13 -5.33 -2.13 -3.34
N PHE A 14 -5.50 -2.00 -2.03
CA PHE A 14 -5.46 -3.15 -1.12
C PHE A 14 -6.61 -4.13 -1.36
N ILE A 15 -7.84 -3.64 -1.53
CA ILE A 15 -9.02 -4.48 -1.81
C ILE A 15 -8.81 -5.25 -3.12
N LEU A 16 -8.34 -4.58 -4.18
CA LEU A 16 -8.10 -5.22 -5.47
C LEU A 16 -7.04 -6.33 -5.34
N THR A 17 -5.97 -6.08 -4.59
CA THR A 17 -4.94 -7.10 -4.30
C THR A 17 -5.51 -8.29 -3.54
N LEU A 18 -6.30 -8.05 -2.49
CA LEU A 18 -6.96 -9.11 -1.73
C LEU A 18 -7.86 -9.95 -2.64
N LEU A 19 -8.77 -9.32 -3.38
CA LEU A 19 -9.69 -10.01 -4.26
C LEU A 19 -8.96 -10.81 -5.34
N THR A 20 -7.92 -10.25 -5.94
CA THR A 20 -7.13 -10.95 -6.97
C THR A 20 -6.51 -12.23 -6.43
N TRP A 21 -5.82 -12.15 -5.28
CA TRP A 21 -5.12 -13.32 -4.73
C TRP A 21 -6.07 -14.33 -4.09
N MET A 22 -7.14 -13.88 -3.44
CA MET A 22 -8.17 -14.78 -2.89
C MET A 22 -8.82 -15.65 -3.97
N ASN A 23 -9.03 -15.11 -5.17
CA ASN A 23 -9.70 -15.83 -6.26
C ASN A 23 -8.73 -16.64 -7.16
N THR A 24 -7.42 -16.42 -7.05
CA THR A 24 -6.44 -17.07 -7.94
C THR A 24 -5.53 -18.03 -7.18
N SER A 25 -4.83 -17.53 -6.15
CA SER A 25 -3.79 -18.26 -5.41
C SER A 25 -3.63 -17.65 -4.01
N PRO A 26 -4.42 -18.09 -3.01
CA PRO A 26 -4.44 -17.49 -1.68
C PRO A 26 -3.09 -17.49 -0.96
N GLN A 27 -2.18 -18.43 -1.30
CA GLN A 27 -0.83 -18.49 -0.75
C GLN A 27 0.02 -17.24 -1.06
N PHE A 28 -0.32 -16.49 -2.12
CA PHE A 28 0.38 -15.25 -2.48
C PHE A 28 -0.28 -13.99 -1.93
N MET A 29 -1.28 -14.11 -1.05
CA MET A 29 -1.98 -12.97 -0.49
C MET A 29 -1.05 -12.04 0.31
N ILE A 30 -0.26 -12.58 1.25
CA ILE A 30 0.70 -11.79 2.04
C ILE A 30 1.81 -11.19 1.14
N PRO A 31 2.48 -11.97 0.26
CA PRO A 31 3.37 -11.43 -0.77
C PRO A 31 2.77 -10.28 -1.58
N GLY A 32 1.54 -10.45 -2.06
CA GLY A 32 0.83 -9.48 -2.87
C GLY A 32 0.57 -8.18 -2.12
N LEU A 33 0.08 -8.28 -0.88
CA LEU A 33 -0.14 -7.11 -0.02
C LEU A 33 1.17 -6.37 0.27
N ALA A 34 2.28 -7.08 0.47
CA ALA A 34 3.59 -6.49 0.68
C ALA A 34 4.02 -5.64 -0.52
N LEU A 35 3.90 -6.18 -1.74
CA LEU A 35 4.22 -5.48 -2.98
C LEU A 35 3.31 -4.29 -3.23
N THR A 36 2.01 -4.41 -2.96
CA THR A 36 1.06 -3.28 -3.08
C THR A 36 1.42 -2.16 -2.12
N SER A 37 1.69 -2.46 -0.84
CA SER A 37 2.10 -1.45 0.14
C SER A 37 3.43 -0.78 -0.24
N LEU A 38 4.39 -1.55 -0.75
CA LEU A 38 5.68 -1.04 -1.22
C LEU A 38 5.51 -0.13 -2.45
N SER A 39 4.72 -0.54 -3.43
CA SER A 39 4.42 0.26 -4.63
C SER A 39 3.77 1.59 -4.27
N LEU A 40 2.76 1.57 -3.40
CA LEU A 40 2.10 2.78 -2.90
C LEU A 40 3.09 3.70 -2.18
N THR A 41 4.02 3.15 -1.41
CA THR A 41 5.08 3.92 -0.74
C THR A 41 5.91 4.71 -1.75
N PHE A 42 6.36 4.07 -2.83
CA PHE A 42 7.12 4.76 -3.89
C PHE A 42 6.28 5.80 -4.63
N ILE A 43 5.01 5.49 -4.95
CA ILE A 43 4.10 6.45 -5.59
C ILE A 43 3.94 7.68 -4.71
N LEU A 44 3.67 7.52 -3.40
CA LEU A 44 3.50 8.64 -2.49
C LEU A 44 4.79 9.44 -2.28
N ALA A 45 5.96 8.81 -2.41
CA ALA A 45 7.25 9.48 -2.33
C ALA A 45 7.50 10.48 -3.47
N THR A 46 6.81 10.32 -4.62
CA THR A 46 6.98 11.21 -5.78
C THR A 46 6.47 12.64 -5.55
N ARG A 47 5.58 12.85 -4.57
CA ARG A 47 5.00 14.17 -4.23
C ARG A 47 4.40 14.91 -5.43
N LEU A 48 3.85 14.18 -6.41
CA LEU A 48 3.25 14.79 -7.60
C LEU A 48 2.07 15.72 -7.24
N PRO A 49 1.83 16.80 -8.01
CA PRO A 49 0.71 17.73 -7.77
C PRO A 49 -0.66 17.04 -7.74
N LEU A 50 -0.83 15.95 -8.49
CA LEU A 50 -2.03 15.12 -8.47
C LEU A 50 -2.29 14.52 -7.08
N LEU A 51 -1.24 13.99 -6.44
CA LEU A 51 -1.33 13.41 -5.10
C LEU A 51 -1.61 14.51 -4.08
N GLU A 52 -0.96 15.66 -4.18
CA GLU A 52 -1.26 16.81 -3.34
C GLU A 52 -2.73 17.23 -3.46
N SER A 53 -3.28 17.30 -4.68
CA SER A 53 -4.69 17.59 -4.92
C SER A 53 -5.63 16.55 -4.28
N TRP A 54 -5.28 15.26 -4.35
CA TRP A 54 -6.10 14.18 -3.79
C TRP A 54 -6.06 14.13 -2.26
N PHE A 55 -4.89 14.40 -1.67
CA PHE A 55 -4.68 14.40 -0.22
C PHE A 55 -4.89 15.77 0.44
N HIS A 56 -5.04 16.83 -0.35
CA HIS A 56 -5.24 18.24 0.03
C HIS A 56 -4.08 18.86 0.84
N SER A 57 -2.92 18.19 0.92
CA SER A 57 -1.69 18.69 1.53
C SER A 57 -0.57 17.67 1.34
N LEU A 58 0.65 18.14 1.08
CA LEU A 58 1.84 17.30 1.04
C LEU A 58 2.17 16.66 2.40
N GLU A 59 1.81 17.30 3.52
CA GLU A 59 2.02 16.73 4.86
C GLU A 59 1.25 15.42 5.01
N LYS A 60 0.00 15.39 4.52
CA LYS A 60 -0.84 14.20 4.57
C LYS A 60 -0.32 13.10 3.64
N VAL A 61 0.17 13.45 2.44
CA VAL A 61 0.85 12.50 1.55
C VAL A 61 2.02 11.86 2.28
N TYR A 62 2.83 12.67 2.98
CA TYR A 62 3.99 12.19 3.72
C TYR A 62 3.63 11.32 4.92
N THR A 63 2.57 11.64 5.67
CA THR A 63 2.05 10.78 6.74
C THR A 63 1.63 9.42 6.21
N VAL A 64 0.89 9.38 5.10
CA VAL A 64 0.43 8.12 4.50
C VAL A 64 1.61 7.34 3.93
N HIS A 65 2.59 8.01 3.31
CA HIS A 65 3.83 7.38 2.84
C HIS A 65 4.57 6.66 3.98
N LYS A 66 4.75 7.32 5.13
CA LYS A 66 5.38 6.69 6.31
C LYS A 66 4.61 5.46 6.78
N PHE A 67 3.29 5.56 6.82
CA PHE A 67 2.43 4.46 7.21
C PHE A 67 2.55 3.27 6.24
N THR A 68 2.47 3.51 4.92
CA THR A 68 2.60 2.45 3.91
C THR A 68 4.01 1.85 3.89
N ALA A 69 5.04 2.64 4.17
CA ALA A 69 6.41 2.16 4.28
C ALA A 69 6.55 1.18 5.46
N PHE A 70 6.10 1.60 6.65
CA PHE A 70 6.13 0.75 7.84
C PHE A 70 5.31 -0.54 7.65
N LEU A 71 4.10 -0.41 7.10
CA LEU A 71 3.25 -1.56 6.77
C LEU A 71 3.93 -2.51 5.76
N SER A 72 4.61 -1.97 4.75
CA SER A 72 5.32 -2.78 3.75
C SER A 72 6.44 -3.61 4.38
N ILE A 73 7.18 -3.05 5.33
CA ILE A 73 8.24 -3.76 6.05
C ILE A 73 7.65 -4.93 6.86
N ILE A 74 6.56 -4.68 7.59
CA ILE A 74 5.86 -5.73 8.34
C ILE A 74 5.38 -6.84 7.41
N LEU A 75 4.76 -6.48 6.28
CA LEU A 75 4.26 -7.45 5.30
C LEU A 75 5.40 -8.21 4.61
N LEU A 76 6.56 -7.59 4.37
CA LEU A 76 7.75 -8.26 3.83
C LEU A 76 8.34 -9.27 4.81
N ILE A 77 8.30 -8.98 6.12
CA ILE A 77 8.69 -9.93 7.16
C ILE A 77 7.73 -11.13 7.14
N PHE A 78 6.42 -10.91 7.10
CA PHE A 78 5.44 -11.99 6.98
C PHE A 78 5.55 -12.77 5.66
N HIS A 79 5.90 -12.09 4.56
CA HIS A 79 6.22 -12.74 3.29
C HIS A 79 7.36 -13.74 3.49
N ASN A 80 8.47 -13.33 4.13
CA ASN A 80 9.60 -14.21 4.40
C ASN A 80 9.18 -15.45 5.20
N PHE A 81 8.42 -15.27 6.28
CA PHE A 81 7.89 -16.40 7.06
C PHE A 81 6.96 -17.30 6.24
N SER A 82 6.07 -16.72 5.42
CA SER A 82 5.11 -17.48 4.60
C SER A 82 5.79 -18.33 3.51
N MET A 83 6.98 -17.90 3.05
CA MET A 83 7.76 -18.61 2.04
C MET A 83 8.74 -19.64 2.65
N GLY A 84 8.70 -19.87 3.96
CA GLY A 84 9.60 -20.78 4.66
C GLY A 84 11.00 -20.21 4.93
N GLY A 85 11.15 -18.89 4.86
CA GLY A 85 12.35 -18.20 5.33
C GLY A 85 12.47 -18.27 6.85
N LEU A 86 13.68 -18.62 7.30
CA LEU A 86 14.17 -18.85 8.67
C LEU A 86 13.36 -18.22 9.82
#